data_AF-A0A8C7GVU8-F1
#
_entry.id   AF-A0A8C7GVU8-F1
#
_cell.length_a   1.000
_cell.length_b   1.000
_cell.length_c   1.000
_cell.angle_alpha   90.00
_cell.angle_beta   90.00
_cell.angle_gamma   90.00
#
_symmetry.space_group_name_H-M   'P 1'
#
loop_
_entity.id
_entity.type
_entity.pdbx_description
1 polymer ?
#
loop_
_entity_poly.entity_id
_entity_poly.type
_entity_poly.pdbx_seq_one_letter_code
_entity_poly.pdbx_strand_id
1 'polypeptide(L)'
;MERQQGEITADRLERLDPLCDSEREMIKDTWAKVYQNCDDVGVAILIRLFVKFPSSKQYFKQFQQVEDPEELERSAQLRKHSRRVMNAINTLVENLHDEDKMVSVLKLVGKAHALRHKVEPVYFKILCGVILKVLVKDFPDYITPEVAVAWTKLLDAIYWHVKGVYEEVGWASSSAM
;
A
#
# COMPACT_ATOMS: atom_id res chain seq x y z
N MET A 1 18.28 15.90 -18.29
CA MET A 1 17.02 15.12 -18.39
C MET A 1 16.42 14.79 -17.02
N GLU A 2 17.19 14.81 -15.93
CA GLU A 2 16.69 14.55 -14.56
C GLU A 2 15.71 15.61 -14.02
N ARG A 3 15.84 16.88 -14.42
CA ARG A 3 14.93 17.96 -13.99
C ARG A 3 13.48 17.76 -14.43
N GLN A 4 13.25 17.21 -15.61
CA GLN A 4 11.90 17.04 -16.18
C GLN A 4 11.11 15.89 -15.53
N GLN A 5 11.76 14.82 -15.06
CA GLN A 5 11.05 13.72 -14.39
C GLN A 5 10.67 14.06 -12.95
N GLY A 6 11.50 14.80 -12.23
CA GLY A 6 11.19 15.31 -10.89
C GLY A 6 10.08 16.38 -10.91
N GLU A 7 10.02 17.20 -11.95
CA GLU A 7 8.92 18.15 -12.16
C GLU A 7 7.59 17.44 -12.47
N ILE A 8 7.58 16.36 -13.25
CA ILE A 8 6.37 15.60 -13.58
C ILE A 8 5.78 14.88 -12.36
N THR A 9 6.60 14.43 -11.41
CA THR A 9 6.10 13.77 -10.20
C THR A 9 5.68 14.72 -9.11
N ALA A 10 6.34 15.88 -9.00
CA ALA A 10 5.87 17.00 -8.18
C ALA A 10 4.52 17.55 -8.70
N ASP A 11 4.42 17.86 -10.00
CA ASP A 11 3.19 18.35 -10.66
C ASP A 11 2.01 17.35 -10.53
N ARG A 12 2.30 16.04 -10.51
CA ARG A 12 1.26 15.03 -10.30
C ARG A 12 0.87 14.81 -8.85
N LEU A 13 1.79 14.98 -7.90
CA LEU A 13 1.43 15.02 -6.48
C LEU A 13 0.54 16.22 -6.19
N GLU A 14 0.84 17.37 -6.81
CA GLU A 14 0.02 18.59 -6.76
C GLU A 14 -1.37 18.40 -7.39
N ARG A 15 -1.55 17.40 -8.27
CA ARG A 15 -2.83 17.05 -8.91
C ARG A 15 -3.62 15.95 -8.22
N LEU A 16 -3.13 15.39 -7.11
CA LEU A 16 -3.96 14.48 -6.33
C LEU A 16 -4.98 15.31 -5.56
N ASP A 17 -6.26 14.98 -5.74
CA ASP A 17 -7.32 15.62 -4.97
C ASP A 17 -7.09 15.34 -3.47
N PRO A 18 -6.80 16.37 -2.66
CA PRO A 18 -6.55 16.17 -1.25
C PRO A 18 -7.82 15.67 -0.57
N LEU A 19 -7.65 14.81 0.44
CA LEU A 19 -8.77 14.33 1.24
C LEU A 19 -9.41 15.50 1.98
N CYS A 20 -10.72 15.70 1.82
CA CYS A 20 -11.47 16.63 2.66
C CYS A 20 -11.75 16.03 4.04
N ASP A 21 -12.22 16.85 4.99
CA ASP A 21 -12.45 16.40 6.36
C ASP A 21 -13.47 15.26 6.46
N SER A 22 -14.55 15.30 5.66
CA SER A 22 -15.53 14.20 5.66
C SER A 22 -14.94 12.89 5.12
N GLU A 23 -14.09 12.95 4.10
CA GLU A 23 -13.40 11.77 3.57
C GLU A 23 -12.42 11.18 4.59
N ARG A 24 -11.73 12.02 5.36
CA ARG A 24 -10.83 11.58 6.43
C ARG A 24 -11.58 10.84 7.53
N GLU A 25 -12.73 11.37 7.95
CA GLU A 25 -13.56 10.71 8.96
C GLU A 25 -14.15 9.39 8.44
N MET A 26 -14.63 9.34 7.19
CA MET A 26 -15.07 8.08 6.55
C MET A 26 -13.98 7.01 6.57
N ILE A 27 -12.74 7.38 6.24
CA ILE A 27 -11.60 6.45 6.27
C ILE A 27 -11.33 5.99 7.70
N LYS A 28 -11.28 6.89 8.68
CA LYS A 28 -11.02 6.53 10.08
C LYS A 28 -12.09 5.59 10.63
N ASP A 29 -13.36 5.92 10.44
CA ASP A 29 -14.48 5.14 10.96
C ASP A 29 -14.50 3.73 10.38
N THR A 30 -14.29 3.60 9.06
CA THR A 30 -14.28 2.29 8.41
C THR A 30 -13.00 1.52 8.70
N TRP A 31 -11.86 2.18 8.78
CA TRP A 31 -10.61 1.54 9.20
C TRP A 31 -10.71 0.97 10.62
N ALA A 32 -11.38 1.66 11.55
CA ALA A 32 -11.59 1.15 12.91
C ALA A 32 -12.38 -0.18 12.94
N LYS A 33 -13.23 -0.46 11.93
CA LYS A 33 -13.90 -1.76 11.78
C LYS A 33 -12.97 -2.81 11.22
N VAL A 34 -12.19 -2.45 10.21
CA VAL A 34 -11.21 -3.33 9.56
C VAL A 34 -10.12 -3.77 10.53
N TYR A 35 -9.60 -2.83 11.33
CA TYR A 35 -8.45 -3.05 12.19
C TYR A 35 -8.75 -3.91 13.43
N GLN A 36 -10.02 -4.09 13.79
CA GLN A 36 -10.42 -5.04 14.84
C GLN A 36 -9.96 -6.47 14.55
N ASN A 37 -9.93 -6.86 13.27
CA ASN A 37 -9.46 -8.17 12.80
C ASN A 37 -8.20 -8.02 11.94
N CYS A 38 -7.28 -7.11 12.32
CA CYS A 38 -6.16 -6.70 11.46
C CYS A 38 -5.25 -7.86 11.03
N ASP A 39 -5.04 -8.86 11.88
CA ASP A 39 -4.21 -10.02 11.57
C ASP A 39 -4.77 -10.82 10.39
N ASP A 40 -6.06 -11.18 10.46
CA ASP A 40 -6.73 -11.98 9.44
C ASP A 40 -6.92 -11.19 8.15
N VAL A 41 -7.34 -9.93 8.25
CA VAL A 41 -7.50 -9.05 7.08
C VAL A 41 -6.16 -8.84 6.37
N GLY A 42 -5.10 -8.57 7.13
CA GLY A 42 -3.76 -8.38 6.56
C GLY A 42 -3.27 -9.63 5.83
N VAL A 43 -3.52 -10.82 6.41
CA VAL A 43 -3.20 -12.10 5.77
C VAL A 43 -4.02 -12.29 4.49
N ALA A 44 -5.33 -12.02 4.52
CA ALA A 44 -6.21 -12.13 3.36
C ALA A 44 -5.77 -11.20 2.20
N ILE A 45 -5.36 -9.97 2.52
CA ILE A 45 -4.80 -9.01 1.54
C ILE A 45 -3.56 -9.60 0.88
N LEU A 46 -2.59 -10.10 1.67
CA LEU A 46 -1.34 -10.62 1.11
C LEU A 46 -1.54 -11.93 0.35
N ILE A 47 -2.39 -12.84 0.82
CA ILE A 47 -2.73 -14.06 0.07
C ILE A 47 -3.33 -13.69 -1.28
N ARG A 48 -4.30 -12.75 -1.31
CA ARG A 48 -4.93 -12.32 -2.57
C ARG A 48 -3.94 -11.64 -3.51
N LEU A 49 -2.95 -10.90 -2.99
CA LEU A 49 -1.83 -10.38 -3.77
C LEU A 49 -1.00 -11.52 -4.38
N PHE A 50 -0.51 -12.44 -3.55
CA PHE A 50 0.43 -13.48 -3.98
C PHE A 50 -0.19 -14.53 -4.89
N VAL A 51 -1.48 -14.86 -4.71
CA VAL A 51 -2.21 -15.76 -5.61
C VAL A 51 -2.45 -15.09 -6.97
N LYS A 52 -2.86 -13.82 -6.97
CA LYS A 52 -3.19 -13.11 -8.23
C LYS A 52 -1.94 -12.64 -8.97
N PHE A 53 -0.86 -12.37 -8.27
CA PHE A 53 0.40 -11.89 -8.80
C PHE A 53 1.56 -12.72 -8.23
N PRO A 54 1.73 -13.99 -8.64
CA PRO A 54 2.74 -14.89 -8.07
C PRO A 54 4.17 -14.36 -8.14
N SER A 55 4.49 -13.54 -9.14
CA SER A 55 5.79 -12.89 -9.29
C SER A 55 6.16 -11.98 -8.11
N SER A 56 5.18 -11.48 -7.34
CA SER A 56 5.43 -10.69 -6.13
C SER A 56 6.01 -11.50 -4.97
N LYS A 57 5.92 -12.84 -5.01
CA LYS A 57 6.51 -13.72 -3.98
C LYS A 57 8.05 -13.76 -4.02
N GLN A 58 8.68 -13.34 -5.13
CA GLN A 58 10.14 -13.40 -5.32
C GLN A 58 10.95 -12.71 -4.19
N TYR A 59 10.36 -11.72 -3.51
CA TYR A 59 11.00 -10.98 -2.44
C TYR A 59 10.98 -11.70 -1.08
N PHE A 60 10.30 -12.85 -0.98
CA PHE A 60 10.01 -13.55 0.27
C PHE A 60 10.61 -14.95 0.29
N LYS A 61 11.87 -15.05 0.71
CA LYS A 61 12.67 -16.30 0.68
C LYS A 61 11.99 -17.52 1.30
N GLN A 62 11.17 -17.36 2.35
CA GLN A 62 10.55 -18.49 3.04
C GLN A 62 9.36 -19.09 2.29
N PHE A 63 8.71 -18.34 1.39
CA PHE A 63 7.51 -18.81 0.71
C PHE A 63 7.47 -18.50 -0.79
N GLN A 64 8.59 -18.07 -1.39
CA GLN A 64 8.66 -17.70 -2.81
C GLN A 64 8.17 -18.82 -3.76
N GLN A 65 8.39 -20.09 -3.39
CA GLN A 65 7.97 -21.27 -4.17
C GLN A 65 6.65 -21.90 -3.68
N VAL A 66 6.00 -21.36 -2.64
CA VAL A 66 4.76 -21.92 -2.12
C VAL A 66 3.60 -21.53 -3.03
N GLU A 67 2.92 -22.51 -3.62
CA GLU A 67 1.77 -22.28 -4.51
C GLU A 67 0.43 -22.45 -3.81
N ASP A 68 0.36 -23.36 -2.83
CA ASP A 68 -0.84 -23.61 -2.04
C ASP A 68 -1.16 -22.40 -1.13
N PRO A 69 -2.35 -21.77 -1.28
CA PRO A 69 -2.76 -20.67 -0.41
C PRO A 69 -2.83 -21.05 1.08
N GLU A 70 -3.20 -22.29 1.41
CA GLU A 70 -3.31 -22.73 2.81
C GLU A 70 -1.93 -22.87 3.47
N GLU A 71 -0.95 -23.42 2.75
CA GLU A 71 0.44 -23.41 3.18
C GLU A 71 0.99 -21.98 3.31
N LEU A 72 0.67 -21.11 2.34
CA LEU A 72 1.10 -19.72 2.35
C LEU A 72 0.57 -18.96 3.58
N GLU A 73 -0.68 -19.21 3.97
CA GLU A 73 -1.30 -18.65 5.17
C GLU A 73 -0.58 -19.04 6.46
N ARG A 74 -0.01 -20.24 6.51
CA ARG A 74 0.75 -20.74 7.67
C ARG A 74 2.16 -20.16 7.75
N SER A 75 2.62 -19.44 6.73
CA SER A 75 3.97 -18.85 6.72
C SER A 75 4.14 -17.76 7.79
N ALA A 76 5.08 -17.97 8.70
CA ALA A 76 5.45 -16.98 9.71
C ALA A 76 5.98 -15.67 9.09
N GLN A 77 6.71 -15.75 7.97
CA GLN A 77 7.17 -14.55 7.26
C GLN A 77 6.01 -13.76 6.68
N LEU A 78 4.99 -14.44 6.12
CA LEU A 78 3.80 -13.78 5.60
C LEU A 78 3.04 -13.07 6.72
N ARG A 79 2.71 -13.79 7.81
CA ARG A 79 1.96 -13.22 8.95
C ARG A 79 2.69 -12.04 9.61
N LYS A 80 4.02 -12.10 9.70
CA LYS A 80 4.82 -10.97 10.19
C LYS A 80 4.76 -9.78 9.25
N HIS A 81 4.77 -10.01 7.94
CA HIS A 81 4.69 -8.93 6.97
C HIS A 81 3.29 -8.33 6.89
N SER A 82 2.23 -9.14 6.94
CA SER A 82 0.84 -8.65 6.95
C SER A 82 0.62 -7.70 8.12
N ARG A 83 1.04 -8.07 9.34
CA ARG A 83 0.94 -7.18 10.50
C ARG A 83 1.70 -5.87 10.32
N ARG A 84 2.86 -5.89 9.66
CA ARG A 84 3.62 -4.65 9.35
C ARG A 84 2.89 -3.76 8.36
N VAL A 85 2.27 -4.32 7.34
CA VAL A 85 1.46 -3.58 6.37
C VAL A 85 0.27 -2.94 7.08
N MET A 86 -0.49 -3.72 7.86
CA MET A 86 -1.65 -3.21 8.60
C MET A 86 -1.27 -2.12 9.59
N ASN A 87 -0.16 -2.27 10.32
CA ASN A 87 0.30 -1.24 11.25
C ASN A 87 0.78 0.03 10.54
N ALA A 88 1.43 -0.09 9.39
CA ALA A 88 1.81 1.08 8.61
C ALA A 88 0.58 1.85 8.11
N ILE A 89 -0.44 1.16 7.60
CA ILE A 89 -1.71 1.78 7.20
C ILE A 89 -2.39 2.39 8.41
N ASN A 90 -2.38 1.73 9.57
CA ASN A 90 -2.96 2.27 10.79
C ASN A 90 -2.31 3.60 11.19
N THR A 91 -0.98 3.67 11.19
CA THR A 91 -0.27 4.92 11.48
C THR A 91 -0.64 6.00 10.47
N LEU A 92 -0.81 5.67 9.19
CA LEU A 92 -1.25 6.66 8.20
C LEU A 92 -2.67 7.15 8.47
N VAL A 93 -3.61 6.25 8.75
CA VAL A 93 -5.02 6.60 9.03
C VAL A 93 -5.15 7.45 10.31
N GLU A 94 -4.38 7.13 11.35
CA GLU A 94 -4.37 7.92 12.60
C GLU A 94 -3.85 9.35 12.40
N ASN A 95 -3.00 9.56 11.37
CA ASN A 95 -2.29 10.81 11.15
C ASN A 95 -2.69 11.48 9.83
N LEU A 96 -3.89 11.22 9.31
CA LEU A 96 -4.32 11.79 8.03
C LEU A 96 -4.14 13.31 7.98
N HIS A 97 -4.47 14.03 9.07
CA HIS A 97 -4.36 15.50 9.16
C HIS A 97 -2.92 16.03 9.29
N ASP A 98 -1.93 15.17 9.53
CA ASP A 98 -0.53 15.53 9.70
C ASP A 98 0.26 15.07 8.46
N GLU A 99 0.34 15.97 7.48
CA GLU A 99 1.00 15.69 6.20
C GLU A 99 2.50 15.37 6.38
N ASP A 100 3.20 16.08 7.26
CA ASP A 100 4.60 15.84 7.55
C ASP A 100 4.81 14.43 8.13
N LYS A 101 3.93 14.01 9.05
CA LYS A 101 3.96 12.67 9.59
C LYS A 101 3.69 11.61 8.52
N MET A 102 2.68 11.81 7.68
CA MET A 102 2.36 10.93 6.55
C MET A 102 3.56 10.75 5.63
N VAL A 103 4.17 11.85 5.18
CA VAL A 103 5.36 11.86 4.32
C VAL A 103 6.52 11.14 4.99
N SER A 104 6.76 11.37 6.29
CA SER A 104 7.85 10.72 7.02
C SER A 104 7.70 9.18 7.06
N VAL A 105 6.49 8.67 7.29
CA VAL A 105 6.18 7.24 7.32
C VAL A 105 6.38 6.64 5.93
N LEU A 106 5.81 7.27 4.90
CA LEU A 106 5.91 6.79 3.52
C LEU A 106 7.35 6.83 3.00
N LYS A 107 8.15 7.81 3.43
CA LYS A 107 9.59 7.88 3.13
C LYS A 107 10.36 6.71 3.75
N LEU A 108 10.08 6.37 5.01
CA LEU A 108 10.71 5.22 5.66
C LEU A 108 10.35 3.90 4.95
N VAL A 109 9.06 3.72 4.65
CA VAL A 109 8.56 2.54 3.94
C VAL A 109 9.17 2.46 2.54
N GLY A 110 9.09 3.53 1.75
CA GLY A 110 9.60 3.59 0.38
C GLY A 110 11.10 3.31 0.31
N LYS A 111 11.92 3.98 1.14
CA LYS A 111 13.36 3.75 1.17
C LYS A 111 13.73 2.32 1.54
N ALA A 112 13.04 1.72 2.51
CA ALA A 112 13.29 0.33 2.90
C ALA A 112 12.99 -0.63 1.73
N HIS A 113 11.85 -0.45 1.06
CA HIS A 113 11.46 -1.33 -0.03
C HIS A 113 12.34 -1.16 -1.28
N ALA A 114 12.71 0.08 -1.61
CA ALA A 114 13.62 0.37 -2.71
C ALA A 114 15.05 -0.11 -2.41
N LEU A 115 15.66 0.36 -1.33
CA LEU A 115 17.10 0.17 -1.13
C LEU A 115 17.47 -1.18 -0.56
N ARG A 116 16.69 -1.68 0.40
CA ARG A 116 16.99 -2.93 1.12
C ARG A 116 16.32 -4.14 0.48
N HIS A 117 15.03 -4.03 0.16
CA HIS A 117 14.25 -5.18 -0.33
C HIS A 117 14.25 -5.31 -1.85
N LYS A 118 14.66 -4.25 -2.58
CA LYS A 118 14.71 -4.20 -4.04
C LYS A 118 13.36 -4.57 -4.69
N VAL A 119 12.26 -4.13 -4.09
CA VAL A 119 10.90 -4.42 -4.58
C VAL A 119 10.57 -3.49 -5.74
N GLU A 120 10.01 -4.01 -6.83
CA GLU A 120 9.56 -3.14 -7.93
C GLU A 120 8.37 -2.26 -7.48
N PRO A 121 8.38 -0.95 -7.77
CA PRO A 121 7.35 -0.01 -7.30
C PRO A 121 5.95 -0.33 -7.85
N VAL A 122 5.85 -1.07 -8.96
CA VAL A 122 4.56 -1.55 -9.51
C VAL A 122 3.80 -2.40 -8.49
N TYR A 123 4.48 -3.13 -7.61
CA TYR A 123 3.80 -3.95 -6.60
C TYR A 123 3.12 -3.13 -5.51
N PHE A 124 3.54 -1.88 -5.24
CA PHE A 124 2.79 -0.97 -4.38
C PHE A 124 1.44 -0.58 -5.01
N LYS A 125 1.44 -0.25 -6.32
CA LYS A 125 0.20 0.05 -7.06
C LYS A 125 -0.77 -1.15 -7.04
N ILE A 126 -0.23 -2.33 -7.29
CA ILE A 126 -1.00 -3.57 -7.28
C ILE A 126 -1.57 -3.85 -5.88
N LEU A 127 -0.74 -3.74 -4.85
CA LEU A 127 -1.15 -3.94 -3.46
C LEU A 127 -2.25 -2.95 -3.05
N CYS A 128 -2.12 -1.67 -3.40
CA CYS A 128 -3.18 -0.66 -3.17
C CYS A 128 -4.52 -1.10 -3.80
N GLY A 129 -4.49 -1.56 -5.05
CA GLY A 129 -5.69 -2.10 -5.71
C GLY A 129 -6.24 -3.38 -5.08
N VAL A 130 -5.39 -4.24 -4.49
CA VAL A 130 -5.82 -5.44 -3.75
C VAL A 130 -6.45 -5.06 -2.42
N ILE A 131 -5.86 -4.10 -1.68
CA ILE A 131 -6.42 -3.58 -0.42
C ILE A 131 -7.83 -3.08 -0.68
N LEU A 132 -8.03 -2.16 -1.64
CA LEU A 132 -9.36 -1.61 -1.93
C LEU A 132 -10.38 -2.72 -2.26
N LYS A 133 -9.99 -3.72 -3.05
CA LYS A 133 -10.88 -4.85 -3.40
C LYS A 133 -11.24 -5.71 -2.19
N VAL A 134 -10.30 -5.93 -1.27
CA VAL A 134 -10.58 -6.65 -0.02
C VAL A 134 -11.53 -5.84 0.85
N LEU A 135 -11.29 -4.54 1.03
CA LEU A 135 -12.17 -3.67 1.81
C LEU A 135 -13.61 -3.69 1.27
N VAL A 136 -13.78 -3.47 -0.04
CA VAL A 136 -15.11 -3.46 -0.69
C VAL A 136 -15.81 -4.81 -0.58
N LYS A 137 -15.08 -5.92 -0.75
CA LYS A 137 -15.67 -7.26 -0.77
C LYS A 137 -15.99 -7.79 0.63
N ASP A 138 -15.08 -7.59 1.57
CA ASP A 138 -15.11 -8.26 2.87
C ASP A 138 -15.75 -7.37 3.95
N PHE A 139 -15.91 -6.07 3.68
CA PHE A 139 -16.61 -5.10 4.56
C PHE A 139 -17.71 -4.31 3.82
N PRO A 140 -18.60 -4.96 3.05
CA PRO A 140 -19.54 -4.27 2.15
C PRO A 140 -20.56 -3.39 2.89
N ASP A 141 -20.88 -3.72 4.15
CA ASP A 141 -21.81 -2.95 4.98
C ASP A 141 -21.23 -1.61 5.44
N TYR A 142 -19.90 -1.46 5.42
CA TYR A 142 -19.19 -0.25 5.84
C TYR A 142 -18.57 0.50 4.66
N ILE A 143 -18.10 -0.22 3.63
CA ILE A 143 -17.41 0.34 2.47
C ILE A 143 -18.42 0.61 1.36
N THR A 144 -19.19 1.70 1.53
CA THR A 144 -20.10 2.21 0.49
C THR A 144 -19.33 2.74 -0.73
N PRO A 145 -19.97 3.01 -1.87
CA PRO A 145 -19.30 3.59 -3.03
C PRO A 145 -18.59 4.91 -2.72
N GLU A 146 -19.17 5.76 -1.89
CA GLU A 146 -18.57 7.03 -1.45
C GLU A 146 -17.32 6.79 -0.59
N VAL A 147 -17.39 5.88 0.38
CA VAL A 147 -16.25 5.49 1.20
C VAL A 147 -15.14 4.87 0.34
N ALA A 148 -15.48 4.07 -0.66
CA ALA A 148 -14.52 3.48 -1.59
C ALA A 148 -13.78 4.55 -2.42
N VAL A 149 -14.43 5.66 -2.76
CA VAL A 149 -13.78 6.81 -3.43
C VAL A 149 -12.76 7.46 -2.49
N ALA A 150 -13.12 7.70 -1.22
CA ALA A 150 -12.19 8.24 -0.23
C ALA A 150 -10.97 7.32 -0.03
N TRP A 151 -11.19 6.00 0.10
CA TRP A 151 -10.09 5.02 0.15
C TRP A 151 -9.23 5.02 -1.11
N THR A 152 -9.83 5.20 -2.29
CA THR A 152 -9.08 5.28 -3.55
C THR A 152 -8.12 6.47 -3.53
N LYS A 153 -8.60 7.66 -3.11
CA LYS A 153 -7.75 8.85 -2.98
C LYS A 153 -6.56 8.62 -2.04
N LEU A 154 -6.81 8.04 -0.85
CA LEU A 154 -5.74 7.73 0.10
C LEU A 154 -4.72 6.75 -0.48
N LEU A 155 -5.19 5.67 -1.08
CA LEU A 155 -4.32 4.62 -1.62
C LEU A 155 -3.51 5.11 -2.84
N ASP A 156 -4.09 5.97 -3.68
CA ASP A 156 -3.37 6.63 -4.75
C ASP A 156 -2.28 7.57 -4.19
N ALA A 157 -2.61 8.39 -3.18
CA ALA A 157 -1.62 9.24 -2.52
C ALA A 157 -0.47 8.43 -1.92
N ILE A 158 -0.75 7.32 -1.23
CA ILE A 158 0.25 6.39 -0.72
C ILE A 158 1.16 5.90 -1.86
N TYR A 159 0.59 5.42 -2.96
CA TYR A 159 1.38 4.95 -4.10
C TYR A 159 2.28 6.04 -4.68
N TRP A 160 1.75 7.24 -4.91
CA TRP A 160 2.49 8.33 -5.52
C TRP A 160 3.62 8.85 -4.62
N HIS A 161 3.39 8.99 -3.32
CA HIS A 161 4.46 9.32 -2.38
C HIS A 161 5.55 8.26 -2.35
N VAL A 162 5.19 6.98 -2.27
CA VAL A 162 6.18 5.89 -2.31
C VAL A 162 6.95 5.93 -3.63
N LYS A 163 6.28 6.15 -4.75
CA LYS A 163 6.93 6.27 -6.05
C LYS A 163 7.91 7.45 -6.09
N GLY A 164 7.53 8.63 -5.58
CA GLY A 164 8.43 9.77 -5.47
C GLY A 164 9.67 9.44 -4.64
N VAL A 165 9.51 8.70 -3.54
CA VAL A 165 10.65 8.23 -2.72
C VAL A 165 11.57 7.28 -3.50
N TYR A 166 11.03 6.44 -4.39
CA TYR A 166 11.84 5.59 -5.27
C TYR A 166 12.68 6.43 -6.24
N GLU A 167 12.09 7.47 -6.82
CA GLU A 167 12.78 8.41 -7.70
C GLU A 167 13.87 9.19 -6.94
N GLU A 168 13.58 9.67 -5.73
CA GLU A 168 14.55 10.36 -4.84
C GLU A 168 15.79 9.51 -4.55
N VAL A 169 15.64 8.19 -4.42
CA VAL A 169 16.76 7.29 -4.15
C VAL A 169 17.44 6.75 -5.42
N GLY A 170 17.09 7.29 -6.58
CA GLY A 170 17.70 6.92 -7.86
C GLY A 170 17.28 5.54 -8.35
N TRP A 171 16.07 5.08 -8.02
CA TRP A 171 15.50 3.87 -8.63
C TRP A 171 15.26 4.14 -10.11
N ALA A 172 16.23 3.77 -10.95
CA ALA A 172 16.04 3.78 -12.39
C ALA A 172 14.89 2.82 -12.71
N SER A 173 13.84 3.32 -13.37
CA SER A 173 12.90 2.43 -14.05
C SER A 173 13.77 1.50 -14.90
N SER A 174 13.74 0.21 -14.60
CA SER A 174 14.16 -0.79 -15.56
C SER A 174 13.23 -0.57 -16.75
N SER A 175 13.69 0.19 -17.73
CA SER A 175 13.25 0.10 -19.10
C SER A 175 13.61 -1.31 -19.53
N ALA A 176 12.79 -2.28 -19.14
CA ALA A 176 12.90 -3.63 -19.66
C ALA A 176 12.59 -3.52 -21.16
N MET A 177 13.63 -3.86 -21.92
CA MET A 177 13.69 -4.03 -23.37
C MET A 177 12.56 -4.91 -23.90
#